data_AF-A0A011WSY3-F1
#
_entry.id   AF-A0A011WSY3-F1
#
_cell.length_a   1.000
_cell.length_b   1.000
_cell.length_c   1.000
_cell.angle_alpha   90.00
_cell.angle_beta   90.00
_cell.angle_gamma   90.00
#
_symmetry.space_group_name_H-M   'P 1'
#
loop_
_entity.id
_entity.type
_entity.pdbx_description
1 polymer ?
#
loop_
_entity_poly.entity_id
_entity_poly.type
_entity_poly.pdbx_seq_one_letter_code
_entity_poly.pdbx_strand_id
1 'polypeptide(L)'
;MAENYRIPMHFKEGCYGFRELKDVGGECIEFTVRPCDMMVYNVPVSGCQVELYELDCDKFESQLRVTYDENGNIRFAELHDGDDVRLLYIDLPDEETAEYEIRDFAEQTVAILSDELISRREKAARLFVEHHRDIYTDLAVKIATPEDMQAAVNSISEEKRNDRLIEYVKNNSGDYPNSKRIPWDTYTISIMIMCSPVGTGDRLRDMAIDIVINGIRRMAEPALEKTEDYRFIAEEYD
;
A
#
# COMPACT_ATOMS: atom_id res chain seq x y z
N MET A 1 -25.17 -15.34 7.37
CA MET A 1 -24.97 -16.35 6.30
C MET A 1 -23.86 -15.83 5.42
N ALA A 2 -23.03 -16.71 4.85
CA ALA A 2 -22.03 -16.25 3.88
C ALA A 2 -22.77 -15.82 2.61
N GLU A 3 -22.37 -14.68 2.04
CA GLU A 3 -22.92 -14.16 0.80
C GLU A 3 -21.86 -14.24 -0.29
N ASN A 4 -22.24 -14.75 -1.46
CA ASN A 4 -21.31 -14.99 -2.55
C ASN A 4 -21.63 -14.05 -3.72
N TYR A 5 -20.61 -13.34 -4.17
CA TYR A 5 -20.66 -12.43 -5.30
C TYR A 5 -19.80 -13.01 -6.42
N ARG A 6 -20.36 -13.07 -7.63
CA ARG A 6 -19.69 -13.63 -8.80
C ARG A 6 -19.46 -12.53 -9.82
N ILE A 7 -18.19 -12.31 -10.17
CA ILE A 7 -17.78 -11.36 -11.20
C ILE A 7 -17.27 -12.17 -12.39
N PRO A 8 -17.84 -12.03 -13.60
CA PRO A 8 -17.38 -12.80 -14.75
C PRO A 8 -15.97 -12.35 -15.17
N MET A 9 -15.11 -13.31 -15.52
CA MET A 9 -13.76 -13.03 -16.03
C MET A 9 -13.81 -12.40 -17.43
N HIS A 10 -14.88 -12.67 -18.17
CA HIS A 10 -15.07 -12.14 -19.51
C HIS A 10 -16.41 -11.42 -19.66
N PHE A 11 -16.36 -10.20 -20.22
CA PHE A 11 -17.53 -9.40 -20.55
C PHE A 11 -17.19 -8.43 -21.69
N LYS A 12 -18.17 -7.74 -22.25
CA LYS A 12 -17.87 -6.69 -23.24
C LYS A 12 -17.02 -5.58 -22.59
N GLU A 13 -16.13 -4.96 -23.38
CA GLU A 13 -15.34 -3.80 -22.97
C GLU A 13 -16.19 -2.75 -22.25
N GLY A 14 -15.62 -2.13 -21.22
CA GLY A 14 -16.22 -1.03 -20.48
C GLY A 14 -16.20 -1.20 -18.97
N CYS A 15 -16.85 -0.27 -18.28
CA CYS A 15 -16.97 -0.26 -16.82
C CYS A 15 -18.43 -0.48 -16.40
N TYR A 16 -18.65 -1.42 -15.48
CA TYR A 16 -19.98 -1.89 -15.11
C TYR A 16 -20.13 -2.00 -13.59
N GLY A 17 -21.35 -1.75 -13.08
CA GLY A 17 -21.72 -2.06 -11.71
C GLY A 17 -22.14 -3.52 -11.52
N PHE A 18 -22.23 -3.98 -10.27
CA PHE A 18 -22.57 -5.38 -9.96
C PHE A 18 -23.87 -5.87 -10.62
N ARG A 19 -24.92 -5.02 -10.62
CA ARG A 19 -26.24 -5.37 -11.16
C ARG A 19 -26.23 -5.67 -12.66
N GLU A 20 -25.28 -5.09 -13.40
CA GLU A 20 -25.15 -5.30 -14.85
C GLU A 20 -24.42 -6.61 -15.17
N LEU A 21 -23.65 -7.13 -14.21
CA LEU A 21 -22.85 -8.35 -14.33
C LEU A 21 -23.54 -9.56 -13.69
N LYS A 22 -24.62 -9.34 -12.95
CA LYS A 22 -25.38 -10.38 -12.26
C LYS A 22 -25.94 -11.40 -13.25
N ASP A 23 -25.87 -12.67 -12.88
CA ASP A 23 -26.37 -13.83 -13.64
C ASP A 23 -25.68 -14.06 -15.00
N VAL A 24 -24.56 -13.39 -15.26
CA VAL A 24 -23.71 -13.70 -16.41
C VAL A 24 -23.00 -15.04 -16.14
N GLY A 25 -23.24 -16.02 -17.00
CA GLY A 25 -22.59 -17.32 -16.92
C GLY A 25 -21.14 -17.29 -17.40
N GLY A 26 -20.40 -18.36 -17.13
CA GLY A 26 -19.00 -18.51 -17.53
C GLY A 26 -18.05 -18.65 -16.35
N GLU A 27 -16.76 -18.44 -16.63
CA GLU A 27 -15.71 -18.37 -15.60
C GLU A 27 -15.86 -17.07 -14.80
N CYS A 28 -15.76 -17.18 -13.48
CA CYS A 28 -15.98 -16.05 -12.57
C CYS A 28 -14.98 -16.09 -11.42
N ILE A 29 -14.66 -14.90 -10.90
CA ILE A 29 -14.11 -14.74 -9.56
C ILE A 29 -15.28 -14.81 -8.58
N GLU A 30 -15.17 -15.69 -7.59
CA GLU A 30 -16.16 -15.83 -6.52
C GLU A 30 -15.64 -15.19 -5.24
N PHE A 31 -16.25 -14.06 -4.87
CA PHE A 31 -16.00 -13.36 -3.63
C PHE A 31 -16.99 -13.86 -2.58
N THR A 32 -16.47 -14.37 -1.47
CA THR A 32 -17.25 -14.85 -0.33
C THR A 32 -17.16 -13.85 0.81
N VAL A 33 -18.27 -13.23 1.18
CA VAL A 33 -18.39 -12.42 2.40
C VAL A 33 -18.63 -13.34 3.59
N ARG A 34 -17.74 -13.26 4.58
CA ARG A 34 -17.82 -13.98 5.85
C ARG A 34 -18.27 -13.03 6.97
N PRO A 35 -18.75 -13.56 8.12
CA PRO A 35 -19.01 -12.73 9.30
C PRO A 35 -17.79 -11.88 9.69
N CYS A 36 -18.02 -10.71 10.29
CA CYS A 36 -17.00 -9.70 10.61
C CYS A 36 -16.46 -8.92 9.40
N ASP A 37 -17.30 -8.70 8.38
CA ASP A 37 -16.99 -7.77 7.27
C ASP A 37 -15.71 -8.13 6.50
N MET A 38 -15.48 -9.44 6.39
CA MET A 38 -14.32 -10.03 5.73
C MET A 38 -14.73 -10.64 4.39
N MET A 39 -14.03 -10.27 3.32
CA MET A 39 -14.21 -10.84 1.99
C MET A 39 -13.02 -11.73 1.63
N VAL A 40 -13.32 -12.91 1.09
CA VAL A 40 -12.29 -13.86 0.67
C VAL A 40 -12.55 -14.32 -0.76
N TYR A 41 -11.50 -14.40 -1.56
CA TYR A 41 -11.56 -14.99 -2.90
C TYR A 41 -10.24 -15.67 -3.26
N ASN A 42 -10.25 -16.54 -4.26
CA ASN A 42 -9.02 -17.11 -4.82
C ASN A 42 -8.70 -16.42 -6.13
N VAL A 43 -7.46 -15.96 -6.28
CA VAL A 43 -6.96 -15.35 -7.51
C VAL A 43 -6.88 -16.42 -8.59
N PRO A 44 -7.51 -16.23 -9.77
CA PRO A 44 -7.52 -17.26 -10.83
C PRO A 44 -6.13 -17.68 -11.31
N VAL A 45 -5.22 -16.72 -11.53
CA VAL A 45 -3.88 -16.98 -12.09
C VAL A 45 -2.95 -17.67 -11.11
N SER A 46 -3.01 -17.32 -9.82
CA SER A 46 -2.05 -17.81 -8.81
C SER A 46 -2.64 -18.86 -7.87
N GLY A 47 -3.96 -18.97 -7.78
CA GLY A 47 -4.64 -19.73 -6.74
C GLY A 47 -4.43 -19.18 -5.33
N CYS A 48 -3.76 -18.02 -5.19
CA CYS A 48 -3.57 -17.34 -3.91
C CYS A 48 -4.94 -16.95 -3.34
N GLN A 49 -5.15 -17.23 -2.06
CA GLN A 49 -6.33 -16.76 -1.35
C GLN A 49 -6.08 -15.34 -0.86
N VAL A 50 -6.92 -14.41 -1.30
CA VAL A 50 -6.92 -13.03 -0.83
C VAL A 50 -7.96 -12.90 0.26
N GLU A 51 -7.55 -12.34 1.39
CA GLU A 51 -8.44 -11.96 2.50
C GLU A 51 -8.43 -10.44 2.65
N LEU A 52 -9.61 -9.85 2.56
CA LEU A 52 -9.87 -8.42 2.71
C LEU A 52 -10.68 -8.19 3.98
N TYR A 53 -10.21 -7.25 4.80
CA TYR A 53 -10.86 -6.84 6.04
C TYR A 53 -11.43 -5.42 5.91
N GLU A 54 -12.27 -5.01 6.86
CA GLU A 54 -12.79 -3.64 6.98
C GLU A 54 -13.59 -3.18 5.74
N LEU A 55 -14.34 -4.09 5.13
CA LEU A 55 -15.20 -3.79 3.99
C LEU A 55 -16.64 -3.58 4.46
N ASP A 56 -17.24 -2.44 4.11
CA ASP A 56 -18.69 -2.23 4.29
C ASP A 56 -19.47 -3.10 3.29
N CYS A 57 -19.61 -4.38 3.63
CA CYS A 57 -20.19 -5.40 2.76
C CYS A 57 -21.68 -5.14 2.50
N ASP A 58 -22.37 -4.39 3.37
CA ASP A 58 -23.76 -3.99 3.16
C ASP A 58 -23.92 -3.06 1.94
N LYS A 59 -22.86 -2.36 1.54
CA LYS A 59 -22.84 -1.46 0.37
C LYS A 59 -22.13 -2.05 -0.85
N PHE A 60 -21.58 -3.25 -0.74
CA PHE A 60 -20.72 -3.88 -1.75
C PHE A 60 -21.30 -3.77 -3.16
N GLU A 61 -22.55 -4.23 -3.38
CA GLU A 61 -23.17 -4.20 -4.72
C GLU A 61 -23.24 -2.80 -5.35
N SER A 62 -23.44 -1.77 -4.51
CA SER A 62 -23.61 -0.39 -4.97
C SER A 62 -22.29 0.30 -5.28
N GLN A 63 -21.24 -0.08 -4.55
CA GLN A 63 -19.90 0.48 -4.66
C GLN A 63 -19.04 -0.24 -5.70
N LEU A 64 -19.32 -1.52 -5.99
CA LEU A 64 -18.54 -2.31 -6.93
C LEU A 64 -18.56 -1.71 -8.34
N ARG A 65 -17.37 -1.53 -8.90
CA ARG A 65 -17.11 -1.24 -10.31
C ARG A 65 -16.12 -2.25 -10.86
N VAL A 66 -16.41 -2.77 -12.05
CA VAL A 66 -15.56 -3.74 -12.74
C VAL A 66 -15.27 -3.23 -14.14
N THR A 67 -14.00 -3.24 -14.50
CA THR A 67 -13.52 -2.74 -15.80
C THR A 67 -13.02 -3.91 -16.64
N TYR A 68 -13.46 -3.97 -17.89
CA TYR A 68 -13.03 -4.93 -18.90
C TYR A 68 -12.27 -4.25 -20.03
N ASP A 69 -11.23 -4.91 -20.53
CA ASP A 69 -10.41 -4.45 -21.66
C ASP A 69 -11.12 -4.63 -23.02
N GLU A 70 -10.46 -4.19 -24.10
CA GLU A 70 -10.95 -4.30 -25.48
C GLU A 70 -11.16 -5.76 -25.96
N ASN A 71 -10.45 -6.71 -25.34
CA ASN A 71 -10.59 -8.15 -25.62
C ASN A 71 -11.71 -8.79 -24.79
N GLY A 72 -12.29 -8.01 -23.89
CA GLY A 72 -13.33 -8.43 -22.98
C GLY A 72 -12.81 -9.21 -21.77
N ASN A 73 -11.52 -9.13 -21.44
CA ASN A 73 -10.97 -9.67 -20.20
C ASN A 73 -11.17 -8.67 -19.06
N ILE A 74 -11.44 -9.17 -17.86
CA ILE A 74 -11.44 -8.34 -16.66
C ILE A 74 -10.05 -7.69 -16.50
N ARG A 75 -10.01 -6.39 -16.26
CA ARG A 75 -8.77 -5.67 -15.95
C ARG A 75 -8.61 -5.48 -14.44
N PHE A 76 -9.67 -4.99 -13.79
CA PHE A 76 -9.70 -4.82 -12.33
C PHE A 76 -11.14 -4.70 -11.81
N ALA A 77 -11.29 -4.93 -10.51
CA ALA A 77 -12.51 -4.67 -9.75
C ALA A 77 -12.18 -3.78 -8.54
N GLU A 78 -13.03 -2.80 -8.27
CA GLU A 78 -12.82 -1.77 -7.25
C GLU A 78 -14.12 -1.48 -6.50
N LEU A 79 -14.00 -1.00 -5.26
CA LEU A 79 -15.09 -0.37 -4.52
C LEU A 79 -14.93 1.14 -4.56
N HIS A 80 -16.01 1.82 -4.94
CA HIS A 80 -16.07 3.29 -5.04
C HIS A 80 -17.02 3.83 -3.97
N ASP A 81 -16.49 4.61 -3.02
CA ASP A 81 -17.26 5.34 -2.01
C ASP A 81 -16.97 6.85 -2.08
N GLY A 82 -17.69 7.54 -2.97
CA GLY A 82 -17.39 8.94 -3.27
C GLY A 82 -16.07 9.07 -4.03
N ASP A 83 -15.11 9.78 -3.45
CA ASP A 83 -13.75 9.95 -4.01
C ASP A 83 -12.80 8.83 -3.53
N ASP A 84 -13.20 8.04 -2.54
CA ASP A 84 -12.40 6.92 -2.04
C ASP A 84 -12.58 5.70 -2.95
N VAL A 85 -11.48 5.22 -3.51
CA VAL A 85 -11.43 4.02 -4.35
C VAL A 85 -10.55 2.97 -3.69
N ARG A 86 -11.06 1.74 -3.58
CA ARG A 86 -10.30 0.59 -3.07
C ARG A 86 -10.22 -0.51 -4.12
N LEU A 87 -9.00 -0.93 -4.46
CA LEU A 87 -8.77 -2.07 -5.33
C LEU A 87 -9.19 -3.38 -4.62
N LEU A 88 -10.01 -4.18 -5.29
CA LEU A 88 -10.38 -5.53 -4.83
C LEU A 88 -9.58 -6.60 -5.55
N TYR A 89 -9.39 -6.44 -6.86
CA TYR A 89 -8.75 -7.41 -7.74
C TYR A 89 -8.18 -6.70 -8.96
N ILE A 90 -7.06 -7.20 -9.47
CA ILE A 90 -6.44 -6.77 -10.73
C ILE A 90 -6.00 -8.03 -11.49
N ASP A 91 -6.25 -8.05 -12.80
CA ASP A 91 -5.77 -9.14 -13.65
C ASP A 91 -4.31 -8.91 -14.03
N LEU A 92 -3.44 -9.81 -13.57
CA LEU A 92 -2.01 -9.80 -13.82
C LEU A 92 -1.62 -11.16 -14.43
N PRO A 93 -1.86 -11.36 -15.75
CA PRO A 93 -1.81 -12.67 -16.39
C PRO A 93 -0.40 -13.28 -16.43
N ASP A 94 0.64 -12.45 -16.39
CA ASP A 94 2.03 -12.86 -16.48
C ASP A 94 2.96 -11.96 -15.65
N GLU A 95 4.21 -12.40 -15.48
CA GLU A 95 5.19 -11.70 -14.65
C GLU A 95 5.57 -10.32 -15.21
N GLU A 96 5.54 -10.14 -16.52
CA GLU A 96 5.89 -8.89 -17.19
C GLU A 96 4.82 -7.83 -16.89
N THR A 97 3.55 -8.21 -17.00
CA THR A 97 2.40 -7.35 -16.67
C THR A 97 2.40 -7.00 -15.19
N ALA A 98 2.60 -7.99 -14.31
CA ALA A 98 2.69 -7.77 -12.86
C ALA A 98 3.83 -6.80 -12.50
N GLU A 99 5.01 -7.00 -13.09
CA GLU A 99 6.15 -6.12 -12.86
C GLU A 99 5.91 -4.69 -13.36
N TYR A 100 5.31 -4.53 -14.54
CA TYR A 100 5.00 -3.22 -15.10
C TYR A 100 4.02 -2.45 -14.22
N GLU A 101 2.88 -3.04 -13.86
CA GLU A 101 1.82 -2.38 -13.08
C GLU A 101 2.33 -2.03 -11.66
N ILE A 102 3.03 -2.94 -10.99
CA ILE A 102 3.58 -2.69 -9.65
C ILE A 102 4.68 -1.63 -9.67
N ARG A 103 5.53 -1.62 -10.71
CA ARG A 103 6.56 -0.59 -10.90
C ARG A 103 5.91 0.77 -11.11
N ASP A 104 4.91 0.87 -11.98
CA ASP A 104 4.20 2.12 -12.26
C ASP A 104 3.52 2.66 -10.98
N PHE A 105 2.84 1.80 -10.22
CA PHE A 105 2.29 2.16 -8.91
C PHE A 105 3.37 2.69 -7.94
N ALA A 106 4.52 2.02 -7.85
CA ALA A 106 5.61 2.44 -6.98
C ALA A 106 6.20 3.80 -7.41
N GLU A 107 6.33 4.04 -8.71
CA GLU A 107 6.82 5.31 -9.27
C GLU A 107 5.82 6.46 -9.03
N GLN A 108 4.52 6.22 -9.18
CA GLN A 108 3.48 7.19 -8.82
C GLN A 108 3.48 7.48 -7.31
N THR A 109 3.64 6.44 -6.49
CA THR A 109 3.74 6.56 -5.03
C THR A 109 4.94 7.44 -4.62
N VAL A 110 6.10 7.28 -5.29
CA VAL A 110 7.26 8.16 -5.07
C VAL A 110 6.89 9.63 -5.27
N ALA A 111 6.16 9.96 -6.34
CA ALA A 111 5.76 11.34 -6.61
C ALA A 111 4.85 11.87 -5.50
N ILE A 112 3.80 11.12 -5.13
CA ILE A 112 2.83 11.50 -4.09
C ILE A 112 3.54 11.72 -2.74
N LEU A 113 4.32 10.74 -2.28
CA LEU A 113 5.01 10.82 -1.00
C LEU A 113 6.07 11.95 -1.01
N SER A 114 6.78 12.15 -2.12
CA SER A 114 7.75 13.23 -2.24
C SER A 114 7.08 14.61 -2.16
N ASP A 115 5.99 14.79 -2.88
CA ASP A 115 5.24 16.05 -2.88
C ASP A 115 4.68 16.35 -1.48
N GLU A 116 4.14 15.35 -0.79
CA GLU A 116 3.66 15.54 0.58
C GLU A 116 4.80 15.90 1.54
N LEU A 117 5.93 15.16 1.51
CA LEU A 117 7.11 15.46 2.32
C LEU A 117 7.62 16.89 2.10
N ILE A 118 7.75 17.31 0.84
CA ILE A 118 8.23 18.65 0.46
C ILE A 118 7.22 19.73 0.89
N SER A 119 5.92 19.45 0.81
CA SER A 119 4.86 20.42 1.14
C SER A 119 4.86 20.83 2.61
N ARG A 120 5.39 19.99 3.51
CA ARG A 120 5.44 20.24 4.96
C ARG A 120 6.38 21.39 5.33
N ARG A 121 7.41 21.64 4.50
CA ARG A 121 8.41 22.72 4.71
C ARG A 121 9.04 22.72 6.12
N GLU A 122 9.10 21.55 6.75
CA GLU A 122 9.75 21.36 8.04
C GLU A 122 11.26 21.27 7.84
N LYS A 123 12.04 21.77 8.81
CA LYS A 123 13.48 21.53 8.85
C LYS A 123 13.74 20.11 9.33
N ALA A 124 14.20 19.24 8.45
CA ALA A 124 14.43 17.83 8.73
C ALA A 124 15.73 17.61 9.52
N ALA A 125 15.60 17.01 10.70
CA ALA A 125 16.70 16.38 11.43
C ALA A 125 16.84 14.90 11.03
N ARG A 126 15.73 14.20 10.79
CA ARG A 126 15.74 12.85 10.20
C ARG A 126 14.66 12.73 9.14
N LEU A 127 14.95 11.93 8.11
CA LEU A 127 13.95 11.41 7.19
C LEU A 127 13.97 9.90 7.31
N PHE A 128 12.84 9.34 7.76
CA PHE A 128 12.62 7.92 7.88
C PHE A 128 11.84 7.39 6.68
N VAL A 129 12.24 6.23 6.18
CA VAL A 129 11.44 5.36 5.33
C VAL A 129 11.32 4.03 6.06
N GLU A 130 10.16 3.77 6.64
CA GLU A 130 9.89 2.56 7.42
C GLU A 130 9.08 1.58 6.56
N HIS A 131 9.42 0.31 6.60
CA HIS A 131 8.61 -0.73 5.99
C HIS A 131 8.50 -1.98 6.87
N HIS A 132 7.36 -2.66 6.76
CA HIS A 132 7.03 -3.87 7.51
C HIS A 132 6.61 -4.99 6.55
N ARG A 133 7.04 -6.21 6.85
CA ARG A 133 6.67 -7.42 6.11
C ARG A 133 5.78 -8.31 6.97
N ASP A 134 4.47 -8.09 6.89
CA ASP A 134 3.48 -9.03 7.42
C ASP A 134 2.60 -9.55 6.26
N ILE A 135 1.35 -9.90 6.53
CA ILE A 135 0.34 -10.22 5.51
C ILE A 135 0.21 -9.08 4.49
N TYR A 136 0.30 -7.83 4.95
CA TYR A 136 0.30 -6.63 4.10
C TYR A 136 1.69 -6.02 4.00
N THR A 137 1.97 -5.42 2.84
CA THR A 137 3.21 -4.66 2.65
C THR A 137 2.97 -3.22 3.07
N ASP A 138 3.38 -2.87 4.28
CA ASP A 138 3.20 -1.53 4.83
C ASP A 138 4.50 -0.74 4.71
N LEU A 139 4.41 0.48 4.18
CA LEU A 139 5.53 1.41 4.05
C LEU A 139 5.04 2.82 4.34
N ALA A 140 5.87 3.58 5.02
CA ALA A 140 5.63 5.00 5.22
C ALA A 140 6.91 5.82 5.24
N VAL A 141 6.73 7.12 5.07
CA VAL A 141 7.77 8.12 5.24
C VAL A 141 7.43 9.07 6.38
N LYS A 142 8.46 9.58 7.06
CA LYS A 142 8.29 10.45 8.23
C LYS A 142 9.45 11.44 8.34
N ILE A 143 9.14 12.73 8.52
CA ILE A 143 10.13 13.76 8.88
C ILE A 143 10.12 13.92 10.39
N ALA A 144 11.30 13.88 11.00
CA ALA A 144 11.52 14.36 12.35
C ALA A 144 12.27 15.69 12.34
N THR A 145 11.74 16.66 13.08
CA THR A 145 12.33 17.99 13.31
C THR A 145 13.33 17.96 14.46
N PRO A 146 14.16 19.00 14.64
CA PRO A 146 14.99 19.16 15.84
C PRO A 146 14.19 19.06 17.14
N GLU A 147 12.98 19.64 17.15
CA GLU A 147 12.08 19.63 18.30
C GLU A 147 11.58 18.21 18.59
N ASP A 148 11.19 17.46 17.57
CA ASP A 148 10.79 16.05 17.74
C ASP A 148 11.95 15.22 18.28
N MET A 149 13.16 15.41 17.73
CA MET A 149 14.35 14.68 18.15
C MET A 149 14.70 15.00 19.61
N GLN A 150 14.57 16.26 20.04
CA GLN A 150 14.78 16.65 21.43
C GLN A 150 13.69 16.06 22.35
N ALA A 151 12.44 16.01 21.89
CA ALA A 151 11.34 15.39 22.63
C ALA A 151 11.58 13.88 22.83
N ALA A 152 12.01 13.18 21.78
CA ALA A 152 12.37 11.76 21.84
C ALA A 152 13.51 11.52 22.85
N VAL A 153 14.58 12.32 22.82
CA VAL A 153 15.69 12.23 23.79
C VAL A 153 15.22 12.52 25.22
N ASN A 154 14.32 13.49 25.41
CA ASN A 154 13.79 13.86 26.72
C ASN A 154 12.88 12.76 27.32
N SER A 155 12.32 11.87 26.50
CA SER A 155 11.53 10.72 26.96
C SER A 155 12.38 9.66 27.68
N ILE A 156 13.70 9.66 27.46
CA ILE A 156 14.64 8.76 28.12
C ILE A 156 14.80 9.17 29.59
N SER A 157 14.44 8.26 30.51
CA SER A 157 14.69 8.41 31.95
C SER A 157 16.16 8.72 32.25
N GLU A 158 16.43 9.66 33.15
CA GLU A 158 17.80 10.09 33.50
C GLU A 158 18.72 8.92 33.89
N GLU A 159 18.20 7.93 34.62
CA GLU A 159 18.96 6.76 35.07
C GLU A 159 19.48 5.86 33.93
N LYS A 160 18.78 5.85 32.80
CA LYS A 160 19.16 5.05 31.61
C LYS A 160 19.93 5.87 30.59
N ARG A 161 19.99 7.20 30.75
CA ARG A 161 20.52 8.11 29.75
C ARG A 161 22.03 7.91 29.58
N ASN A 162 22.42 7.52 28.38
CA ASN A 162 23.81 7.42 27.95
C ASN A 162 23.87 7.70 26.44
N ASP A 163 25.07 8.02 25.93
CA ASP A 163 25.26 8.45 24.54
C ASP A 163 24.77 7.42 23.52
N ARG A 164 24.94 6.11 23.79
CA ARG A 164 24.47 5.05 22.89
C ARG A 164 22.95 5.02 22.81
N LEU A 165 22.25 5.14 23.94
CA LEU A 165 20.79 5.14 23.96
C LEU A 165 20.22 6.41 23.33
N ILE A 166 20.87 7.56 23.57
CA ILE A 166 20.51 8.83 22.91
C ILE A 166 20.61 8.67 21.39
N GLU A 167 21.71 8.11 20.89
CA GLU A 167 21.90 7.91 19.44
C GLU A 167 20.89 6.92 18.85
N TYR A 168 20.55 5.85 19.59
CA TYR A 168 19.54 4.89 19.18
C TYR A 168 18.17 5.56 19.01
N VAL A 169 17.68 6.27 20.04
CA VAL A 169 16.37 6.92 20.04
C VAL A 169 16.27 7.98 18.93
N LYS A 170 17.35 8.75 18.69
CA LYS A 170 17.38 9.72 17.59
C LYS A 170 17.17 9.09 16.21
N ASN A 171 17.59 7.84 16.04
CA ASN A 171 17.60 7.16 14.75
C ASN A 171 16.52 6.07 14.64
N ASN A 172 15.61 5.97 15.61
CA ASN A 172 14.53 4.98 15.62
C ASN A 172 13.19 5.66 15.31
N SER A 173 12.56 5.33 14.17
CA SER A 173 11.30 5.95 13.74
C SER A 173 10.16 5.76 14.77
N GLY A 174 10.19 4.65 15.53
CA GLY A 174 9.18 4.32 16.54
C GLY A 174 9.15 5.27 17.74
N ASP A 175 10.21 6.06 17.97
CA ASP A 175 10.27 7.04 19.04
C ASP A 175 9.65 8.41 18.65
N TYR A 176 9.09 8.50 17.43
CA TYR A 176 8.47 9.71 16.88
C TYR A 176 6.96 9.53 16.65
N PRO A 177 6.14 10.60 16.74
CA PRO A 177 4.69 10.49 16.66
C PRO A 177 4.17 9.88 15.35
N ASN A 178 3.25 8.90 15.47
CA ASN A 178 2.58 8.29 14.31
C ASN A 178 1.74 9.30 13.49
N SER A 179 1.31 10.40 14.08
CA SER A 179 0.58 11.45 13.35
C SER A 179 1.42 12.15 12.27
N LYS A 180 2.75 11.97 12.28
CA LYS A 180 3.63 12.48 11.22
C LYS A 180 3.87 11.45 10.10
N ARG A 181 3.38 10.22 10.25
CA ARG A 181 3.53 9.15 9.27
C ARG A 181 2.75 9.47 8.00
N ILE A 182 3.38 9.30 6.85
CA ILE A 182 2.73 9.35 5.53
C ILE A 182 2.80 7.94 4.94
N PRO A 183 1.73 7.16 5.06
CA PRO A 183 1.69 5.82 4.47
C PRO A 183 1.57 5.89 2.95
N TRP A 184 2.13 4.91 2.26
CA TRP A 184 1.66 4.60 0.90
C TRP A 184 0.30 3.89 0.96
N ASP A 185 -0.32 3.63 -0.18
CA ASP A 185 -1.54 2.82 -0.24
C ASP A 185 -1.20 1.32 -0.07
N THR A 186 -1.09 0.91 1.20
CA THR A 186 -0.80 -0.46 1.65
C THR A 186 -1.81 -1.47 1.12
N TYR A 187 -3.08 -1.08 0.97
CA TYR A 187 -4.13 -1.98 0.48
C TYR A 187 -3.93 -2.31 -0.99
N THR A 188 -3.79 -1.28 -1.83
CA THR A 188 -3.64 -1.46 -3.28
C THR A 188 -2.40 -2.27 -3.63
N ILE A 189 -1.22 -1.91 -3.09
CA ILE A 189 0.02 -2.65 -3.38
C ILE A 189 -0.04 -4.11 -2.93
N SER A 190 -0.65 -4.38 -1.78
CA SER A 190 -0.79 -5.74 -1.28
C SER A 190 -1.69 -6.58 -2.16
N ILE A 191 -2.79 -6.01 -2.68
CA ILE A 191 -3.67 -6.69 -3.63
C ILE A 191 -2.96 -6.97 -4.95
N MET A 192 -2.20 -6.02 -5.48
CA MET A 192 -1.40 -6.23 -6.69
C MET A 192 -0.40 -7.39 -6.50
N ILE A 193 0.30 -7.42 -5.35
CA ILE A 193 1.25 -8.49 -5.02
C ILE A 193 0.54 -9.85 -4.89
N MET A 194 -0.60 -9.93 -4.21
CA MET A 194 -1.35 -11.17 -4.05
C MET A 194 -1.97 -11.67 -5.37
N CYS A 195 -2.36 -10.76 -6.26
CA CYS A 195 -2.89 -11.09 -7.58
C CYS A 195 -1.80 -11.47 -8.59
N SER A 196 -0.52 -11.26 -8.26
CA SER A 196 0.59 -11.57 -9.16
C SER A 196 0.79 -13.08 -9.35
N PRO A 197 1.44 -13.52 -10.45
CA PRO A 197 1.71 -14.93 -10.71
C PRO A 197 2.44 -15.65 -9.56
N VAL A 198 2.19 -16.96 -9.43
CA VAL A 198 2.77 -17.79 -8.35
C VAL A 198 4.29 -17.62 -8.27
N GLY A 199 4.79 -17.36 -7.06
CA GLY A 199 6.23 -17.29 -6.79
C GLY A 199 6.88 -15.94 -7.13
N THR A 200 6.12 -14.94 -7.58
CA THR A 200 6.66 -13.61 -7.90
C THR A 200 6.51 -12.58 -6.78
N GLY A 201 5.59 -12.80 -5.83
CA GLY A 201 5.16 -11.79 -4.86
C GLY A 201 6.29 -11.16 -4.04
N ASP A 202 7.21 -11.95 -3.47
CA ASP A 202 8.32 -11.41 -2.67
C ASP A 202 9.28 -10.54 -3.50
N ARG A 203 9.61 -10.97 -4.73
CA ARG A 203 10.46 -10.20 -5.65
C ARG A 203 9.80 -8.87 -6.03
N LEU A 204 8.51 -8.91 -6.34
CA LEU A 204 7.75 -7.72 -6.75
C LEU A 204 7.59 -6.74 -5.57
N ARG A 205 7.37 -7.26 -4.36
CA ARG A 205 7.38 -6.49 -3.12
C ARG A 205 8.71 -5.77 -2.91
N ASP A 206 9.82 -6.52 -2.94
CA ASP A 206 11.17 -5.96 -2.76
C ASP A 206 11.47 -4.88 -3.80
N MET A 207 11.10 -5.14 -5.06
CA MET A 207 11.23 -4.15 -6.13
C MET A 207 10.45 -2.87 -5.84
N ALA A 208 9.19 -2.96 -5.43
CA ALA A 208 8.37 -1.79 -5.13
C ALA A 208 8.95 -0.97 -3.98
N ILE A 209 9.37 -1.63 -2.89
CA ILE A 209 10.02 -0.98 -1.74
C ILE A 209 11.31 -0.27 -2.18
N ASP A 210 12.16 -0.94 -2.96
CA ASP A 210 13.42 -0.37 -3.46
C ASP A 210 13.18 0.84 -4.37
N ILE A 211 12.18 0.78 -5.26
CA ILE A 211 11.79 1.91 -6.10
C ILE A 211 11.39 3.10 -5.23
N VAL A 212 10.58 2.87 -4.19
CA VAL A 212 10.11 3.94 -3.31
C VAL A 212 11.26 4.53 -2.51
N ILE A 213 12.07 3.72 -1.81
CA ILE A 213 13.21 4.20 -1.02
C ILE A 213 14.16 5.03 -1.89
N ASN A 214 14.57 4.50 -3.05
CA ASN A 214 15.49 5.21 -3.95
C ASN A 214 14.84 6.45 -4.57
N GLY A 215 13.54 6.40 -4.86
CA GLY A 215 12.76 7.50 -5.36
C GLY A 215 12.69 8.68 -4.37
N ILE A 216 12.34 8.41 -3.11
CA ILE A 216 12.33 9.42 -2.04
C ILE A 216 13.72 10.03 -1.85
N ARG A 217 14.76 9.20 -1.86
CA ARG A 217 16.16 9.64 -1.76
C ARG A 217 16.57 10.56 -2.91
N ARG A 218 16.06 10.30 -4.12
CA ARG A 218 16.36 11.07 -5.32
C ARG A 218 15.52 12.35 -5.44
N MET A 219 14.25 12.31 -5.04
CA MET A 219 13.28 13.36 -5.32
C MET A 219 13.00 14.24 -4.10
N ALA A 220 12.65 13.63 -2.96
CA ALA A 220 12.26 14.37 -1.77
C ALA A 220 13.48 14.90 -0.99
N GLU A 221 14.43 14.02 -0.65
CA GLU A 221 15.57 14.33 0.22
C GLU A 221 16.37 15.58 -0.21
N PRO A 222 16.69 15.80 -1.51
CA PRO A 222 17.44 16.97 -1.94
C PRO A 222 16.69 18.29 -1.74
N ALA A 223 15.36 18.26 -1.75
CA ALA A 223 14.49 19.44 -1.66
C ALA A 223 14.16 19.85 -0.21
N LEU A 224 14.46 19.02 0.79
CA LEU A 224 14.20 19.34 2.19
C LEU A 224 15.22 20.33 2.75
N GLU A 225 14.76 21.25 3.60
CA GLU A 225 15.67 21.99 4.49
C GLU A 225 16.17 21.04 5.57
N LYS A 226 17.50 20.96 5.76
CA LYS A 226 18.14 19.96 6.62
C LYS A 226 18.94 20.59 7.74
N THR A 227 19.03 19.91 8.89
CA THR A 227 20.00 20.24 9.94
C THR A 227 21.41 19.79 9.54
N GLU A 228 22.43 20.27 10.24
CA GLU A 228 23.82 19.86 10.01
C GLU A 228 24.05 18.36 10.30
N ASP A 229 23.32 17.81 11.27
CA ASP A 229 23.42 16.41 11.69
C ASP A 229 22.39 15.50 11.00
N TYR A 230 21.75 15.99 9.93
CA TYR A 230 20.67 15.29 9.26
C TYR A 230 21.05 13.86 8.81
N ARG A 231 20.09 12.93 8.87
CA ARG A 231 20.23 11.58 8.30
C ARG A 231 18.97 11.10 7.59
N PHE A 232 19.20 10.38 6.50
CA PHE A 232 18.22 9.52 5.84
C PHE A 232 18.35 8.10 6.39
N ILE A 233 17.26 7.54 6.89
CA ILE A 233 17.21 6.23 7.54
C ILE A 233 16.10 5.43 6.86
N ALA A 234 16.47 4.34 6.19
CA ALA A 234 15.52 3.40 5.62
C ALA A 234 15.73 2.05 6.31
N GLU A 235 14.70 1.57 7.00
CA GLU A 235 14.80 0.36 7.83
C GLU A 235 13.53 -0.48 7.70
N GLU A 236 13.75 -1.79 7.69
CA GLU A 236 12.71 -2.77 7.92
C GLU A 236 12.49 -2.91 9.43
N TYR A 237 11.24 -2.93 9.85
CA TYR A 237 10.86 -3.14 11.24
C TYR A 237 10.04 -4.42 11.36
N ASP A 238 10.38 -5.23 12.36
CA ASP A 238 9.64 -6.44 12.76
C ASP A 238 8.30 -6.10 13.43
#